data_AF-A0A5E4PFU0-F1
#
_entry.id   AF-A0A5E4PFU0-F1
#
_cell.length_a   1.000
_cell.length_b   1.000
_cell.length_c   1.000
_cell.angle_alpha   90.00
_cell.angle_beta   90.00
_cell.angle_gamma   90.00
#
_symmetry.space_group_name_H-M   'P 1'
#
loop_
_entity.id
_entity.type
_entity.pdbx_description
1 polymer ?
#
loop_
_entity_poly.entity_id
_entity_poly.type
_entity_poly.pdbx_seq_one_letter_code
_entity_poly.pdbx_strand_id
1 'polypeptide(L)'
;MESSRKDMAGFDTSLEQVPTTSVHVHTNSEFNSDKLLVPVSNQSCLGFFGSVIKRISKYSMLYDFFITADIHNQKETTTYTEISDAQMLDTNLDDIADDQLFQLGIARKLCLSLPMTVHHASLAFRSASGEFLIIGRQNAQFLKSPDSNASSFAWWLVTHINLSAIYNFTDTHMGNEKKYEFFPGSFFDAEMTDVILSGAEIKKLVKDAEEDICSQRYDVVHSNCYSAVFYGLTKAVDLIAARAGKGQGQGSYEALKSIFTIISSAFQDNHRLGLGGIDNDVIVKSLANMIKKLERLGLLEVMAPAGCAEISTRCSKRSL
;
A
#
# COMPACT_ATOMS: atom_id res chain seq x y z
N MET A 1 41.45 -7.13 -4.46
CA MET A 1 40.39 -7.81 -3.69
C MET A 1 39.14 -7.75 -4.54
N GLU A 2 38.96 -8.76 -5.38
CA GLU A 2 38.00 -8.77 -6.47
C GLU A 2 37.38 -10.17 -6.45
N SER A 3 36.34 -10.34 -5.63
CA SER A 3 35.58 -11.59 -5.53
C SER A 3 34.33 -11.34 -4.68
N SER A 4 33.20 -11.08 -5.35
CA SER A 4 31.88 -11.66 -5.04
C SER A 4 30.81 -11.03 -5.93
N ARG A 5 30.73 -11.51 -7.18
CA ARG A 5 29.55 -11.40 -8.05
C ARG A 5 29.31 -12.78 -8.64
N LYS A 6 28.85 -13.70 -7.80
CA LYS A 6 28.27 -14.97 -8.23
C LYS A 6 27.08 -15.26 -7.32
N ASP A 7 26.08 -15.86 -7.94
CA ASP A 7 24.86 -16.43 -7.34
C ASP A 7 23.65 -15.50 -7.18
N MET A 8 23.19 -14.93 -8.32
CA MET A 8 21.75 -14.85 -8.63
C MET A 8 21.44 -15.58 -9.95
N ALA A 9 22.10 -16.71 -10.18
CA ALA A 9 21.84 -17.57 -11.32
C ALA A 9 20.61 -18.44 -11.02
N GLY A 10 19.45 -18.05 -11.56
CA GLY A 10 18.24 -18.87 -11.46
C GLY A 10 16.93 -18.17 -11.78
N PHE A 11 16.91 -17.11 -12.58
CA PHE A 11 15.67 -16.64 -13.21
C PHE A 11 15.72 -17.08 -14.67
N ASP A 12 14.99 -18.14 -14.98
CA ASP A 12 14.75 -18.59 -16.34
C ASP A 12 13.94 -17.51 -17.08
N THR A 13 14.54 -16.89 -18.10
CA THR A 13 13.91 -15.84 -18.91
C THR A 13 13.42 -16.37 -20.26
N SER A 14 13.08 -17.67 -20.36
CA SER A 14 12.44 -18.18 -21.57
C SER A 14 11.11 -17.46 -21.80
N LEU A 15 11.09 -16.57 -22.79
CA LEU A 15 9.93 -15.84 -23.28
C LEU A 15 8.97 -16.81 -23.99
N GLU A 16 8.17 -17.56 -23.23
CA GLU A 16 6.90 -18.06 -23.75
C GLU A 16 5.93 -16.89 -23.93
N GLN A 17 5.23 -16.86 -25.07
CA GLN A 17 4.09 -15.96 -25.27
C GLN A 17 2.94 -16.42 -24.37
N VAL A 18 2.97 -15.98 -23.11
CA VAL A 18 1.85 -16.14 -22.18
C VAL A 18 0.76 -15.16 -22.64
N PRO A 19 -0.52 -15.58 -22.77
CA PRO A 19 -1.61 -14.69 -23.12
C PRO A 19 -1.68 -13.51 -22.15
N THR A 20 -1.87 -12.30 -22.67
CA THR A 20 -2.10 -11.09 -21.87
C THR A 20 -3.43 -11.20 -21.15
N THR A 21 -3.45 -11.86 -20.00
CA THR A 21 -4.59 -11.84 -19.08
C THR A 21 -4.74 -10.43 -18.52
N SER A 22 -5.93 -9.88 -18.49
CA SER A 22 -6.25 -8.65 -17.74
C SER A 22 -6.64 -9.01 -16.30
N VAL A 23 -6.47 -8.08 -15.35
CA VAL A 23 -7.16 -8.19 -14.06
C VAL A 23 -8.59 -7.74 -14.30
N HIS A 24 -9.53 -8.66 -14.12
CA HIS A 24 -10.96 -8.36 -14.20
C HIS A 24 -11.45 -7.96 -12.81
N VAL A 25 -12.05 -6.77 -12.73
CA VAL A 25 -12.64 -6.26 -11.49
C VAL A 25 -14.13 -6.11 -11.71
N HIS A 26 -14.91 -6.93 -11.01
CA HIS A 26 -16.37 -6.88 -11.03
C HIS A 26 -16.86 -5.99 -9.90
N THR A 27 -17.39 -4.82 -10.22
CA THR A 27 -17.92 -3.88 -9.22
C THR A 27 -19.44 -3.98 -9.09
N ASN A 28 -19.97 -3.79 -7.88
CA ASN A 28 -21.42 -3.73 -7.64
C ASN A 28 -22.05 -2.38 -8.04
N SER A 29 -21.22 -1.36 -8.31
CA SER A 29 -21.62 0.01 -8.68
C SER A 29 -20.90 0.46 -9.97
N GLU A 30 -21.43 1.48 -10.66
CA GLU A 30 -20.75 2.10 -11.81
C GLU A 30 -19.48 2.82 -11.36
N PHE A 31 -18.34 2.13 -11.42
CA PHE A 31 -17.04 2.73 -11.16
C PHE A 31 -16.55 3.50 -12.39
N ASN A 32 -16.11 4.74 -12.19
CA ASN A 32 -15.50 5.55 -13.24
C ASN A 32 -14.31 6.34 -12.65
N SER A 33 -13.10 5.98 -13.07
CA SER A 33 -11.85 6.58 -12.57
C SER A 33 -11.75 8.09 -12.86
N ASP A 34 -12.42 8.60 -13.90
CA ASP A 34 -12.49 10.04 -14.20
C ASP A 34 -13.31 10.82 -13.16
N LYS A 35 -14.34 10.20 -12.58
CA LYS A 35 -15.12 10.82 -11.49
C LYS A 35 -14.30 10.99 -10.19
N LEU A 36 -13.21 10.22 -10.01
CA LEU A 36 -12.32 10.36 -8.84
C LEU A 36 -11.46 11.64 -8.89
N LEU A 37 -11.11 12.12 -10.09
CA LEU A 37 -10.14 13.23 -10.25
C LEU A 37 -10.75 14.60 -10.58
N VAL A 38 -12.07 14.75 -10.69
CA VAL A 38 -12.69 16.04 -11.04
C VAL A 38 -12.34 17.12 -10.00
N PRO A 39 -11.74 18.26 -10.41
CA PRO A 39 -11.39 19.37 -9.52
C PRO A 39 -12.63 20.14 -9.03
N VAL A 40 -12.52 20.72 -7.84
CA VAL A 40 -13.62 21.30 -7.04
C VAL A 40 -14.20 22.61 -7.63
N SER A 41 -13.67 23.14 -8.72
CA SER A 41 -13.82 24.56 -9.04
C SER A 41 -15.11 25.01 -9.73
N ASN A 42 -16.04 24.12 -10.15
CA ASN A 42 -17.11 24.53 -11.08
C ASN A 42 -18.56 24.18 -10.70
N GLN A 43 -18.92 24.10 -9.41
CA GLN A 43 -20.34 24.06 -9.00
C GLN A 43 -20.59 24.80 -7.68
N SER A 44 -20.97 26.06 -7.78
CA SER A 44 -21.25 26.98 -6.66
C SER A 44 -22.60 26.78 -5.96
N CYS A 45 -23.32 25.67 -6.21
CA CYS A 45 -24.71 25.51 -5.73
C CYS A 45 -24.92 24.48 -4.61
N LEU A 46 -23.88 23.80 -4.14
CA LEU A 46 -23.97 22.93 -2.96
C LEU A 46 -22.97 23.49 -1.96
N GLY A 47 -23.45 24.15 -0.91
CA GLY A 47 -22.62 24.81 0.12
C GLY A 47 -21.69 23.85 0.88
N PHE A 48 -21.38 24.13 2.14
CA PHE A 48 -20.49 23.29 2.99
C PHE A 48 -20.71 21.76 2.86
N PHE A 49 -21.97 21.32 2.71
CA PHE A 49 -22.34 19.91 2.49
C PHE A 49 -21.95 19.32 1.13
N GLY A 50 -21.78 20.12 0.07
CA GLY A 50 -21.40 19.64 -1.26
C GLY A 50 -19.97 19.10 -1.33
N SER A 51 -19.05 19.70 -0.57
CA SER A 51 -17.67 19.22 -0.43
C SER A 51 -17.62 17.89 0.32
N VAL A 52 -18.40 17.78 1.41
CA VAL A 52 -18.52 16.59 2.25
C VAL A 52 -19.15 15.42 1.47
N ILE A 53 -20.27 15.64 0.77
CA ILE A 53 -20.95 14.61 -0.02
C ILE A 53 -20.06 14.10 -1.18
N LYS A 54 -19.30 14.98 -1.83
CA LYS A 54 -18.38 14.58 -2.92
C LYS A 54 -17.16 13.82 -2.41
N ARG A 55 -16.60 14.21 -1.25
CA ARG A 55 -15.54 13.44 -0.57
C ARG A 55 -16.04 12.05 -0.22
N ILE A 56 -17.18 11.96 0.47
CA ILE A 56 -17.85 10.69 0.79
C ILE A 56 -18.05 9.84 -0.47
N SER A 57 -18.47 10.43 -1.60
CA SER A 57 -18.65 9.72 -2.87
C SER A 57 -17.35 9.18 -3.46
N LYS A 58 -16.23 9.92 -3.42
CA LYS A 58 -14.93 9.45 -3.91
C LYS A 58 -14.37 8.31 -3.05
N TYR A 59 -14.46 8.45 -1.73
CA TYR A 59 -14.04 7.42 -0.80
C TYR A 59 -14.90 6.16 -0.92
N SER A 60 -16.22 6.32 -1.04
CA SER A 60 -17.15 5.21 -1.29
C SER A 60 -16.86 4.49 -2.61
N MET A 61 -16.49 5.20 -3.68
CA MET A 61 -16.15 4.55 -4.96
C MET A 61 -14.87 3.72 -4.88
N LEU A 62 -13.81 4.22 -4.23
CA LEU A 62 -12.58 3.44 -4.02
C LEU A 62 -12.81 2.27 -3.06
N TYR A 63 -13.62 2.50 -2.04
CA TYR A 63 -14.04 1.47 -1.11
C TYR A 63 -14.81 0.35 -1.83
N ASP A 64 -15.83 0.69 -2.62
CA ASP A 64 -16.57 -0.30 -3.41
C ASP A 64 -15.63 -1.07 -4.33
N PHE A 65 -14.69 -0.37 -4.97
CA PHE A 65 -13.74 -0.94 -5.91
C PHE A 65 -12.75 -1.93 -5.28
N PHE A 66 -12.19 -1.64 -4.10
CA PHE A 66 -11.18 -2.51 -3.48
C PHE A 66 -11.77 -3.54 -2.50
N ILE A 67 -12.90 -3.22 -1.87
CA ILE A 67 -13.48 -4.03 -0.80
C ILE A 67 -14.59 -4.93 -1.32
N THR A 68 -15.49 -4.39 -2.14
CA THR A 68 -16.69 -5.12 -2.57
C THR A 68 -16.52 -5.79 -3.92
N ALA A 69 -15.51 -5.38 -4.69
CA ALA A 69 -15.28 -5.97 -5.99
C ALA A 69 -14.70 -7.37 -5.85
N ASP A 70 -15.19 -8.29 -6.69
CA ASP A 70 -14.54 -9.58 -6.85
C ASP A 70 -13.33 -9.39 -7.76
N ILE A 71 -12.14 -9.39 -7.14
CA ILE A 71 -10.87 -9.22 -7.82
C ILE A 71 -10.29 -10.60 -8.04
N HIS A 72 -10.57 -11.17 -9.21
CA HIS A 72 -9.95 -12.42 -9.64
C HIS A 72 -8.55 -12.12 -10.17
N ASN A 73 -7.53 -12.19 -9.31
CA ASN A 73 -6.15 -12.27 -9.78
C ASN A 73 -5.66 -13.72 -9.68
N GLN A 74 -5.15 -14.24 -10.79
CA GLN A 74 -4.58 -15.59 -10.89
C GLN A 74 -3.18 -15.69 -10.28
N LYS A 75 -2.56 -14.56 -9.90
CA LYS A 75 -1.20 -14.54 -9.39
C LYS A 75 -1.15 -14.73 -7.88
N GLU A 76 -0.58 -15.85 -7.47
CA GLU A 76 -0.34 -16.15 -6.07
C GLU A 76 0.69 -15.17 -5.48
N THR A 77 0.32 -14.54 -4.36
CA THR A 77 1.27 -13.84 -3.48
C THR A 77 1.94 -14.85 -2.57
N THR A 78 3.22 -14.65 -2.25
CA THR A 78 3.89 -15.49 -1.25
C THR A 78 3.65 -14.93 0.14
N THR A 79 3.02 -15.71 1.02
CA THR A 79 2.79 -15.32 2.41
C THR A 79 3.85 -15.91 3.33
N TYR A 80 4.41 -15.08 4.20
CA TYR A 80 5.33 -15.46 5.28
C TYR A 80 4.64 -15.14 6.60
N THR A 81 4.46 -16.14 7.44
CA THR A 81 3.88 -15.96 8.78
C THR A 81 4.99 -15.83 9.82
N GLU A 82 4.76 -15.03 10.84
CA GLU A 82 5.64 -14.91 12.01
C GLU A 82 7.10 -14.56 11.71
N ILE A 83 7.34 -13.49 10.94
CA ILE A 83 8.69 -12.93 10.75
C ILE A 83 9.24 -12.53 12.11
N SER A 84 10.23 -13.28 12.57
CA SER A 84 10.93 -13.04 13.84
C SER A 84 11.89 -11.86 13.74
N ASP A 85 12.23 -11.27 14.90
CA ASP A 85 13.21 -10.17 14.97
C ASP A 85 14.58 -10.57 14.38
N ALA A 86 14.96 -11.86 14.50
CA ALA A 86 16.19 -12.41 13.92
C ALA A 86 16.18 -12.46 12.38
N GLN A 87 14.99 -12.52 11.76
CA GLN A 87 14.83 -12.47 10.30
C GLN A 87 14.75 -11.04 9.77
N MET A 88 14.66 -10.04 10.66
CA MET A 88 14.61 -8.64 10.28
C MET A 88 16.01 -8.03 10.22
N LEU A 89 16.30 -7.25 9.17
CA LEU A 89 17.54 -6.51 9.02
C LEU A 89 17.58 -5.32 9.98
N ASP A 90 18.69 -5.14 10.71
CA ASP A 90 18.92 -3.99 11.60
C ASP A 90 19.69 -2.86 10.90
N THR A 91 19.37 -2.66 9.63
CA THR A 91 20.06 -1.68 8.77
C THR A 91 19.20 -0.43 8.66
N ASN A 92 19.79 0.77 8.70
CA ASN A 92 19.03 1.97 8.33
C ASN A 92 18.76 1.96 6.83
N LEU A 93 17.71 2.67 6.41
CA LEU A 93 17.42 2.84 5.00
C LEU A 93 18.61 3.47 4.24
N ASP A 94 19.32 4.42 4.83
CA ASP A 94 20.46 5.09 4.17
C ASP A 94 21.66 4.15 3.97
N ASP A 95 21.75 3.09 4.79
CA ASP A 95 22.86 2.14 4.79
C ASP A 95 22.70 1.04 3.73
N ILE A 96 21.51 0.88 3.12
CA ILE A 96 21.34 -0.09 2.02
C ILE A 96 22.08 0.39 0.77
N ALA A 97 22.78 -0.48 0.06
CA ALA A 97 23.45 -0.10 -1.17
C ALA A 97 22.41 0.16 -2.28
N ASP A 98 22.68 1.14 -3.14
CA ASP A 98 21.76 1.57 -4.19
C ASP A 98 21.43 0.46 -5.19
N ASP A 99 22.37 -0.46 -5.44
CA ASP A 99 22.24 -1.62 -6.33
C ASP A 99 21.77 -2.90 -5.62
N GLN A 100 21.60 -2.88 -4.30
CA GLN A 100 21.08 -4.01 -3.55
C GLN A 100 19.61 -4.27 -3.93
N LEU A 101 19.27 -5.52 -4.21
CA LEU A 101 17.95 -5.90 -4.69
C LEU A 101 17.08 -6.48 -3.57
N PHE A 102 15.82 -6.07 -3.54
CA PHE A 102 14.82 -6.59 -2.62
C PHE A 102 13.49 -6.87 -3.33
N GLN A 103 12.83 -7.93 -2.90
CA GLN A 103 11.45 -8.24 -3.24
C GLN A 103 10.50 -7.37 -2.43
N LEU A 104 9.51 -6.74 -3.08
CA LEU A 104 8.52 -5.87 -2.45
C LEU A 104 7.32 -6.66 -1.91
N GLY A 105 6.80 -6.23 -0.76
CA GLY A 105 5.55 -6.70 -0.19
C GLY A 105 4.99 -5.74 0.87
N ILE A 106 4.07 -6.25 1.66
CA ILE A 106 3.54 -5.62 2.86
C ILE A 106 3.78 -6.54 4.05
N ALA A 107 3.98 -5.95 5.21
CA ALA A 107 4.01 -6.65 6.47
C ALA A 107 2.91 -6.09 7.38
N ARG A 108 2.28 -6.97 8.15
CA ARG A 108 1.21 -6.66 9.09
C ARG A 108 1.55 -7.26 10.44
N LYS A 109 1.30 -6.54 11.53
CA LYS A 109 1.33 -7.12 12.88
C LYS A 109 0.09 -6.73 13.66
N LEU A 110 -0.38 -7.64 14.50
CA LEU A 110 -1.42 -7.35 15.46
C LEU A 110 -0.83 -6.49 16.58
N CYS A 111 -1.40 -5.32 16.79
CA CYS A 111 -0.99 -4.40 17.84
C CYS A 111 -1.79 -4.67 19.12
N LEU A 112 -3.11 -4.57 19.01
CA LEU A 112 -4.01 -4.73 20.15
C LEU A 112 -5.22 -5.55 19.72
N SER A 113 -5.60 -6.50 20.57
CA SER A 113 -6.87 -7.20 20.47
C SER A 113 -7.57 -7.00 21.81
N LEU A 114 -8.54 -6.07 21.87
CA LEU A 114 -9.62 -5.88 22.88
C LEU A 114 -10.00 -4.38 23.04
N PRO A 115 -11.29 -3.97 22.92
CA PRO A 115 -12.43 -4.62 22.25
C PRO A 115 -12.45 -4.41 20.72
N MET A 116 -11.48 -3.65 20.18
CA MET A 116 -11.23 -3.49 18.75
C MET A 116 -9.89 -4.13 18.40
N THR A 117 -9.79 -4.71 17.20
CA THR A 117 -8.54 -5.25 16.68
C THR A 117 -7.80 -4.14 15.94
N VAL A 118 -6.61 -3.76 16.41
CA VAL A 118 -5.75 -2.77 15.75
C VAL A 118 -4.58 -3.51 15.14
N HIS A 119 -4.39 -3.35 13.83
CA HIS A 119 -3.19 -3.81 13.14
C HIS A 119 -2.31 -2.64 12.76
N HIS A 120 -1.02 -2.93 12.65
CA HIS A 120 -0.04 -2.04 12.06
C HIS A 120 0.44 -2.62 10.75
N ALA A 121 0.52 -1.78 9.73
CA ALA A 121 1.00 -2.16 8.41
C ALA A 121 2.27 -1.40 8.04
N SER A 122 3.16 -2.09 7.35
CA SER A 122 4.46 -1.60 6.91
C SER A 122 4.76 -2.14 5.52
N LEU A 123 5.67 -1.46 4.80
CA LEU A 123 6.25 -2.00 3.59
C LEU A 123 7.26 -3.09 3.97
N ALA A 124 7.26 -4.19 3.22
CA ALA A 124 8.21 -5.28 3.40
C ALA A 124 9.16 -5.35 2.21
N PHE A 125 10.46 -5.47 2.49
CA PHE A 125 11.50 -5.65 1.48
C PHE A 125 12.33 -6.87 1.85
N ARG A 126 12.18 -7.97 1.09
CA ARG A 126 12.91 -9.21 1.34
C ARG A 126 14.15 -9.27 0.47
N SER A 127 15.31 -9.37 1.10
CA SER A 127 16.62 -9.49 0.44
C SER A 127 16.81 -10.87 -0.20
N ALA A 128 17.84 -11.01 -1.04
CA ALA A 128 18.22 -12.29 -1.64
C ALA A 128 18.65 -13.36 -0.60
N SER A 129 19.19 -12.95 0.56
CA SER A 129 19.50 -13.85 1.69
C SER A 129 18.24 -14.34 2.41
N GLY A 130 17.09 -13.75 2.13
CA GLY A 130 15.80 -14.09 2.73
C GLY A 130 15.43 -13.29 3.97
N GLU A 131 16.28 -12.35 4.38
CA GLU A 131 16.04 -11.42 5.50
C GLU A 131 15.15 -10.25 5.06
N PHE A 132 14.40 -9.68 6.02
CA PHE A 132 13.39 -8.66 5.77
C PHE A 132 13.83 -7.29 6.30
N LEU A 133 13.83 -6.28 5.44
CA LEU A 133 13.77 -4.89 5.85
C LEU A 133 12.29 -4.47 5.88
N ILE A 134 11.77 -4.18 7.07
CA ILE A 134 10.37 -3.76 7.23
C ILE A 134 10.36 -2.27 7.56
N ILE A 135 9.74 -1.47 6.70
CA ILE A 135 9.71 -0.01 6.82
C ILE A 135 8.26 0.45 6.96
N GLY A 136 7.91 1.06 8.08
CA GLY A 136 6.58 1.60 8.31
C GLY A 136 6.62 3.01 8.87
N ARG A 137 5.44 3.61 9.00
CA ARG A 137 5.28 4.90 9.63
C ARG A 137 5.39 4.76 11.13
N GLN A 138 6.41 5.36 11.70
CA GLN A 138 6.85 5.23 13.08
C GLN A 138 6.82 6.55 13.83
N ASN A 139 6.91 6.46 15.16
CA ASN A 139 7.03 7.61 16.04
C ASN A 139 8.24 7.42 16.95
N ALA A 140 9.05 8.46 17.11
CA ALA A 140 10.28 8.43 17.91
C ALA A 140 10.05 8.00 19.38
N GLN A 141 8.85 8.20 19.92
CA GLN A 141 8.51 7.76 21.28
C GLN A 141 8.52 6.24 21.48
N PHE A 142 8.49 5.46 20.38
CA PHE A 142 8.53 4.00 20.41
C PHE A 142 9.90 3.42 20.04
N LEU A 143 10.93 4.26 19.90
CA LEU A 143 12.29 3.78 19.69
C LEU A 143 12.70 2.84 20.83
N LYS A 144 13.27 1.69 20.48
CA LYS A 144 13.85 0.74 21.43
C LYS A 144 14.92 1.46 22.26
N SER A 145 14.78 1.43 23.57
CA SER A 145 15.86 1.90 24.44
C SER A 145 16.96 0.84 24.47
N PRO A 146 18.25 1.20 24.36
CA PRO A 146 19.36 0.26 24.47
C PRO A 146 19.37 -0.52 25.79
N ASP A 147 18.75 0.04 26.84
CA ASP A 147 18.87 -0.42 28.22
C ASP A 147 17.59 -1.07 28.79
N SER A 148 16.48 -1.13 28.05
CA SER A 148 15.19 -1.56 28.62
C SER A 148 14.74 -2.95 28.17
N ASN A 149 14.76 -3.91 29.11
CA ASN A 149 14.06 -5.21 29.02
C ASN A 149 12.54 -5.11 29.31
N ALA A 150 11.97 -3.90 29.36
CA ALA A 150 10.60 -3.67 29.78
C ALA A 150 9.69 -3.40 28.58
N SER A 151 8.56 -4.10 28.51
CA SER A 151 7.53 -3.96 27.48
C SER A 151 7.05 -2.52 27.33
N SER A 152 7.65 -1.82 26.37
CA SER A 152 7.66 -0.36 26.28
C SER A 152 6.31 0.26 26.00
N PHE A 153 5.39 -0.39 25.25
CA PHE A 153 4.12 0.25 24.91
C PHE A 153 3.15 0.41 26.10
N ALA A 154 2.93 -0.65 26.89
CA ALA A 154 2.01 -0.60 28.03
C ALA A 154 2.57 0.28 29.15
N TRP A 155 3.88 0.20 29.41
CA TRP A 155 4.57 1.07 30.35
C TRP A 155 4.54 2.52 29.86
N TRP A 156 4.79 2.78 28.58
CA TRP A 156 4.66 4.11 27.95
C TRP A 156 3.24 4.66 28.12
N LEU A 157 2.19 3.87 27.85
CA LEU A 157 0.80 4.29 28.07
C LEU A 157 0.53 4.73 29.51
N VAL A 158 1.04 3.98 30.48
CA VAL A 158 0.81 4.27 31.91
C VAL A 158 1.64 5.47 32.39
N THR A 159 2.83 5.69 31.82
CA THR A 159 3.78 6.69 32.34
C THR A 159 3.84 7.99 31.55
N HIS A 160 3.38 8.00 30.29
CA HIS A 160 3.56 9.12 29.37
C HIS A 160 2.25 9.72 28.84
N ILE A 161 1.05 9.28 29.23
CA ILE A 161 -0.19 9.99 28.85
C ILE A 161 -0.27 11.34 29.57
N ASN A 162 0.35 12.35 28.97
CA ASN A 162 0.06 13.75 29.18
C ASN A 162 -0.31 14.40 27.82
N LEU A 163 -0.84 15.62 27.83
CA LEU A 163 -1.23 16.34 26.62
C LEU A 163 -0.08 16.51 25.61
N SER A 164 1.17 16.60 26.08
CA SER A 164 2.35 16.71 25.21
C SER A 164 2.66 15.40 24.48
N ALA A 165 2.45 14.25 25.11
CA ALA A 165 2.63 12.95 24.46
C ALA A 165 1.58 12.69 23.39
N ILE A 166 0.34 13.17 23.58
CA ILE A 166 -0.71 13.11 22.56
C ILE A 166 -0.34 14.01 21.36
N TYR A 167 0.26 15.17 21.60
CA TYR A 167 0.74 16.04 20.52
C TYR A 167 1.92 15.40 19.76
N ASN A 168 2.90 14.86 20.48
CA ASN A 168 4.07 14.20 19.89
C ASN A 168 3.71 12.89 19.20
N PHE A 169 2.58 12.25 19.52
CA PHE A 169 2.06 11.08 18.81
C PHE A 169 1.81 11.36 17.32
N THR A 170 1.65 12.63 16.95
CA THR A 170 1.34 13.03 15.57
C THR A 170 2.56 13.27 14.70
N ASP A 171 3.74 13.41 15.32
CA ASP A 171 5.01 13.54 14.61
C ASP A 171 5.55 12.15 14.27
N THR A 172 5.62 11.85 13.00
CA THR A 172 5.91 10.50 12.51
C THR A 172 6.86 10.56 11.34
N HIS A 173 7.56 9.47 11.10
CA HIS A 173 8.47 9.29 9.98
C HIS A 173 8.51 7.83 9.55
N MET A 174 8.97 7.56 8.33
CA MET A 174 9.23 6.23 7.82
C MET A 174 10.49 5.68 8.48
N GLY A 175 10.35 4.58 9.20
CA GLY A 175 11.44 3.98 9.97
C GLY A 175 11.48 2.46 9.80
N ASN A 176 12.67 1.88 9.98
CA ASN A 176 12.84 0.44 10.08
C ASN A 176 12.18 -0.06 11.38
N GLU A 177 11.13 -0.87 11.25
CA GLU A 177 10.35 -1.46 12.35
C GLU A 177 11.22 -2.15 13.40
N LYS A 178 12.37 -2.72 13.00
CA LYS A 178 13.28 -3.40 13.93
C LYS A 178 13.75 -2.49 15.06
N LYS A 179 13.78 -1.18 14.84
CA LYS A 179 14.26 -0.18 15.82
C LYS A 179 13.18 0.31 16.78
N TYR A 180 11.94 -0.15 16.62
CA TYR A 180 10.80 0.31 17.40
C TYR A 180 10.18 -0.85 18.17
N GLU A 181 9.68 -0.57 19.36
CA GLU A 181 8.84 -1.48 20.14
C GLU A 181 7.41 -0.99 20.19
N PHE A 182 6.85 -0.78 19.01
CA PHE A 182 5.41 -0.62 18.90
C PHE A 182 4.76 -1.99 19.09
N PHE A 183 4.21 -2.24 20.28
CA PHE A 183 3.59 -3.51 20.73
C PHE A 183 4.57 -4.71 20.77
N PRO A 184 5.31 -4.87 21.88
CA PRO A 184 6.31 -5.94 22.00
C PRO A 184 5.68 -7.33 21.97
N GLY A 185 6.33 -8.26 21.26
CA GLY A 185 5.96 -9.67 21.20
C GLY A 185 5.00 -10.06 20.07
N SER A 186 4.52 -9.12 19.25
CA SER A 186 3.80 -9.45 18.01
C SER A 186 4.74 -9.59 16.83
N PHE A 187 4.60 -10.70 16.11
CA PHE A 187 5.34 -10.94 14.87
C PHE A 187 4.67 -10.23 13.69
N PHE A 188 5.46 -10.00 12.64
CA PHE A 188 4.93 -9.56 11.36
C PHE A 188 4.55 -10.77 10.49
N ASP A 189 3.38 -10.72 9.88
CA ASP A 189 3.03 -11.54 8.72
C ASP A 189 3.25 -10.72 7.46
N ALA A 190 3.98 -11.25 6.49
CA ALA A 190 4.21 -10.57 5.21
C ALA A 190 3.51 -11.26 4.05
N GLU A 191 3.05 -10.45 3.12
CA GLU A 191 2.54 -10.87 1.81
C GLU A 191 3.45 -10.24 0.76
N MET A 192 4.07 -11.05 -0.09
CA MET A 192 5.12 -10.63 -1.00
C MET A 192 4.69 -10.76 -2.46
N THR A 193 5.08 -9.77 -3.25
CA THR A 193 4.97 -9.75 -4.72
C THR A 193 6.21 -10.37 -5.35
N ASP A 194 6.21 -10.63 -6.65
CA ASP A 194 7.45 -10.98 -7.38
C ASP A 194 8.26 -9.74 -7.82
N VAL A 195 7.86 -8.54 -7.40
CA VAL A 195 8.50 -7.29 -7.84
C VAL A 195 9.82 -7.08 -7.12
N ILE A 196 10.87 -6.87 -7.91
CA ILE A 196 12.20 -6.52 -7.41
C ILE A 196 12.45 -5.01 -7.54
N LEU A 197 12.85 -4.39 -6.43
CA LEU A 197 13.29 -3.01 -6.34
C LEU A 197 14.77 -2.95 -5.94
N SER A 198 15.49 -1.99 -6.50
CA SER A 198 16.83 -1.63 -6.06
C SER A 198 16.80 -0.78 -4.80
N GLY A 199 17.89 -0.74 -4.03
CA GLY A 199 18.02 0.09 -2.84
C GLY A 199 17.76 1.57 -3.14
N ALA A 200 18.21 2.06 -4.30
CA ALA A 200 17.94 3.43 -4.75
C ALA A 200 16.43 3.70 -4.92
N GLU A 201 15.69 2.73 -5.47
CA GLU A 201 14.24 2.86 -5.65
C GLU A 201 13.48 2.77 -4.33
N ILE A 202 13.93 1.92 -3.41
CA ILE A 202 13.36 1.82 -2.06
C ILE A 202 13.58 3.14 -1.31
N LYS A 203 14.81 3.68 -1.31
CA LYS A 203 15.12 4.99 -0.72
C LYS A 203 14.22 6.09 -1.26
N LYS A 204 14.06 6.13 -2.59
CA LYS A 204 13.19 7.12 -3.25
C LYS A 204 11.73 6.95 -2.82
N LEU A 205 11.20 5.72 -2.86
CA LEU A 205 9.81 5.43 -2.49
C LEU A 205 9.53 5.80 -1.03
N VAL A 206 10.43 5.43 -0.12
CA VAL A 206 10.28 5.73 1.30
C VAL A 206 10.40 7.23 1.56
N LYS A 207 11.31 7.93 0.90
CA LYS A 207 11.42 9.39 0.97
C LYS A 207 10.16 10.09 0.46
N ASP A 208 9.59 9.64 -0.66
CA ASP A 208 8.32 10.18 -1.15
C ASP A 208 7.20 9.98 -0.10
N ALA A 209 7.14 8.80 0.55
CA ALA A 209 6.16 8.55 1.61
C ALA A 209 6.39 9.37 2.89
N GLU A 210 7.65 9.61 3.25
CA GLU A 210 8.03 10.51 4.33
C GLU A 210 7.46 11.92 4.08
N GLU A 211 7.77 12.48 2.92
CA GLU A 211 7.42 13.86 2.57
C GLU A 211 5.91 14.04 2.38
N ASP A 212 5.23 13.08 1.76
CA ASP A 212 3.82 13.25 1.38
C ASP A 212 2.84 12.71 2.41
N ILE A 213 3.22 11.72 3.24
CA ILE A 213 2.31 11.08 4.21
C ILE A 213 2.71 11.39 5.65
N CYS A 214 3.98 11.27 6.00
CA CYS A 214 4.43 11.46 7.39
C CYS A 214 4.41 12.92 7.82
N SER A 215 4.52 13.86 6.87
CA SER A 215 4.30 15.30 7.11
C SER A 215 2.84 15.67 7.44
N GLN A 216 1.89 14.78 7.15
CA GLN A 216 0.49 14.96 7.53
C GLN A 216 0.30 14.52 8.98
N ARG A 217 -0.62 15.18 9.71
CA ARG A 217 -0.94 14.79 11.08
C ARG A 217 -1.41 13.34 11.12
N TYR A 218 -0.75 12.50 11.93
CA TYR A 218 -1.22 11.14 12.15
C TYR A 218 -2.59 11.15 12.84
N ASP A 219 -3.54 10.44 12.27
CA ASP A 219 -4.75 10.00 12.97
C ASP A 219 -5.29 8.71 12.34
N VAL A 220 -6.03 7.93 13.13
CA VAL A 220 -6.46 6.57 12.77
C VAL A 220 -7.36 6.55 11.53
N VAL A 221 -8.02 7.67 11.19
CA VAL A 221 -9.06 7.77 10.16
C VAL A 221 -8.54 8.38 8.85
N HIS A 222 -7.72 9.43 8.93
CA HIS A 222 -7.28 10.22 7.77
C HIS A 222 -5.85 9.90 7.34
N SER A 223 -4.94 9.52 8.25
CA SER A 223 -3.54 9.28 7.88
C SER A 223 -2.86 8.38 8.92
N ASN A 224 -2.84 7.09 8.64
CA ASN A 224 -2.35 6.05 9.54
C ASN A 224 -1.18 5.25 8.90
N CYS A 225 -0.78 4.14 9.52
CA CYS A 225 0.28 3.28 9.02
C CYS A 225 -0.04 2.67 7.64
N TYR A 226 -1.29 2.27 7.38
CA TYR A 226 -1.73 1.80 6.07
C TYR A 226 -1.63 2.89 5.00
N SER A 227 -1.82 4.16 5.36
CA SER A 227 -1.68 5.27 4.40
C SER A 227 -0.28 5.29 3.80
N ALA A 228 0.76 5.12 4.61
CA ALA A 228 2.14 5.04 4.13
C ALA A 228 2.37 3.82 3.23
N VAL A 229 1.77 2.66 3.57
CA VAL A 229 1.83 1.45 2.74
C VAL A 229 1.17 1.65 1.39
N PHE A 230 -0.07 2.16 1.35
CA PHE A 230 -0.78 2.41 0.09
C PHE A 230 -0.01 3.39 -0.79
N TYR A 231 0.53 4.47 -0.22
CA TYR A 231 1.35 5.42 -0.96
C TYR A 231 2.63 4.79 -1.50
N GLY A 232 3.32 3.99 -0.68
CA GLY A 232 4.51 3.27 -1.12
C GLY A 232 4.22 2.34 -2.29
N LEU A 233 3.14 1.54 -2.22
CA LEU A 233 2.76 0.61 -3.27
C LEU A 233 2.34 1.32 -4.57
N THR A 234 1.62 2.45 -4.50
CA THR A 234 1.29 3.24 -5.69
C THR A 234 2.54 3.84 -6.34
N LYS A 235 3.53 4.27 -5.54
CA LYS A 235 4.84 4.72 -6.05
C LYS A 235 5.64 3.58 -6.66
N ALA A 236 5.55 2.37 -6.12
CA ALA A 236 6.12 1.19 -6.76
C ALA A 236 5.50 0.95 -8.14
N VAL A 237 4.17 1.08 -8.30
CA VAL A 237 3.51 1.04 -9.62
C VAL A 237 4.09 2.09 -10.57
N ASP A 238 4.30 3.32 -10.10
CA ASP A 238 4.88 4.37 -10.92
C ASP A 238 6.30 4.02 -11.41
N LEU A 239 7.13 3.46 -10.54
CA LEU A 239 8.49 3.02 -10.88
C LEU A 239 8.47 1.88 -11.89
N ILE A 240 7.67 0.83 -11.64
CA ILE A 240 7.58 -0.33 -12.53
C ILE A 240 7.01 0.05 -13.89
N ALA A 241 5.94 0.84 -13.94
CA ALA A 241 5.38 1.31 -15.22
C ALA A 241 6.39 2.14 -16.02
N ALA A 242 7.22 2.95 -15.36
CA ALA A 242 8.28 3.71 -16.02
C ALA A 242 9.39 2.81 -16.60
N ARG A 243 9.65 1.63 -16.00
CA ARG A 243 10.54 0.60 -16.57
C ARG A 243 9.92 -0.03 -17.82
N ALA A 244 8.63 -0.39 -17.78
CA ALA A 244 7.91 -0.98 -18.91
C ALA A 244 8.02 -0.12 -20.19
N GLY A 245 7.81 1.19 -20.04
CA GLY A 245 7.88 2.14 -21.15
C GLY A 245 9.26 2.28 -21.81
N LYS A 246 10.31 1.75 -21.18
CA LYS A 246 11.69 1.74 -21.69
C LYS A 246 12.08 0.43 -22.38
N GLY A 247 11.11 -0.43 -22.71
CA GLY A 247 11.35 -1.66 -23.46
C GLY A 247 11.68 -2.89 -22.61
N GLN A 248 11.50 -2.83 -21.28
CA GLN A 248 11.51 -4.02 -20.43
C GLN A 248 10.11 -4.66 -20.51
N GLY A 249 10.03 -5.77 -21.27
CA GLY A 249 8.79 -6.42 -21.70
C GLY A 249 7.90 -7.02 -20.59
N GLN A 250 7.05 -7.97 -21.00
CA GLN A 250 5.91 -8.59 -20.30
C GLN A 250 6.04 -8.82 -18.79
N GLY A 251 7.24 -9.10 -18.25
CA GLY A 251 7.49 -9.20 -16.81
C GLY A 251 7.12 -7.92 -16.03
N SER A 252 7.18 -6.75 -16.66
CA SER A 252 6.76 -5.49 -16.03
C SER A 252 5.25 -5.38 -15.86
N TYR A 253 4.43 -6.03 -16.69
CA TYR A 253 2.97 -6.00 -16.55
C TYR A 253 2.50 -6.97 -15.46
N GLU A 254 3.10 -8.15 -15.39
CA GLU A 254 2.83 -9.10 -14.31
C GLU A 254 3.23 -8.54 -12.94
N ALA A 255 4.32 -7.76 -12.87
CA ALA A 255 4.71 -7.02 -11.68
C ALA A 255 3.64 -6.00 -11.26
N LEU A 256 3.08 -5.24 -12.21
CA LEU A 256 2.02 -4.27 -11.92
C LEU A 256 0.75 -4.91 -11.38
N LYS A 257 0.34 -6.06 -11.94
CA LYS A 257 -0.80 -6.83 -11.42
C LYS A 257 -0.54 -7.36 -10.01
N SER A 258 0.68 -7.85 -9.75
CA SER A 258 1.06 -8.34 -8.42
C SER A 258 0.97 -7.23 -7.37
N ILE A 259 1.49 -6.03 -7.68
CA ILE A 259 1.35 -4.85 -6.80
C ILE A 259 -0.11 -4.47 -6.60
N PHE A 260 -0.93 -4.51 -7.66
CA PHE A 260 -2.35 -4.21 -7.55
C PHE A 260 -3.09 -5.18 -6.61
N THR A 261 -2.77 -6.47 -6.66
CA THR A 261 -3.38 -7.48 -5.77
C THR A 261 -3.05 -7.24 -4.31
N ILE A 262 -1.78 -6.98 -4.00
CA ILE A 262 -1.39 -6.72 -2.61
C ILE A 262 -1.98 -5.40 -2.08
N ILE A 263 -2.18 -4.38 -2.93
CA ILE A 263 -2.93 -3.17 -2.56
C ILE A 263 -4.37 -3.56 -2.17
N SER A 264 -5.05 -4.35 -3.00
CA SER A 264 -6.41 -4.81 -2.73
C SER A 264 -6.49 -5.62 -1.43
N SER A 265 -5.54 -6.54 -1.20
CA SER A 265 -5.41 -7.29 0.05
C SER A 265 -5.22 -6.36 1.25
N ALA A 266 -4.33 -5.37 1.16
CA ALA A 266 -4.11 -4.38 2.22
C ALA A 266 -5.37 -3.54 2.50
N PHE A 267 -6.15 -3.22 1.48
CA PHE A 267 -7.44 -2.54 1.62
C PHE A 267 -8.47 -3.38 2.38
N GLN A 268 -8.66 -4.63 1.95
CA GLN A 268 -9.60 -5.56 2.59
C GLN A 268 -9.24 -5.81 4.05
N ASP A 269 -7.95 -5.93 4.33
CA ASP A 269 -7.40 -6.05 5.67
C ASP A 269 -7.67 -4.79 6.52
N ASN A 270 -7.30 -3.60 6.05
CA ASN A 270 -7.60 -2.34 6.73
C ASN A 270 -9.10 -2.20 7.04
N HIS A 271 -9.97 -2.59 6.09
CA HIS A 271 -11.41 -2.52 6.24
C HIS A 271 -11.97 -3.48 7.30
N ARG A 272 -11.59 -4.77 7.27
CA ARG A 272 -12.10 -5.81 8.20
C ARG A 272 -11.92 -5.43 9.68
N LEU A 273 -10.99 -4.53 9.97
CA LEU A 273 -10.62 -4.09 11.30
C LEU A 273 -11.49 -2.94 11.85
N GLY A 274 -12.52 -2.53 11.11
CA GLY A 274 -13.59 -1.64 11.61
C GLY A 274 -13.22 -0.16 11.75
N LEU A 275 -11.95 0.19 11.53
CA LEU A 275 -11.43 1.57 11.58
C LEU A 275 -10.85 2.04 10.24
N GLY A 276 -10.86 1.18 9.21
CA GLY A 276 -10.13 1.30 7.94
C GLY A 276 -10.62 2.33 6.93
N GLY A 277 -11.01 3.51 7.39
CA GLY A 277 -11.15 4.66 6.49
C GLY A 277 -9.78 5.02 5.89
N ILE A 278 -9.77 5.37 4.61
CA ILE A 278 -8.67 6.12 4.00
C ILE A 278 -9.25 7.47 3.63
N ASP A 279 -9.44 8.34 4.63
CA ASP A 279 -9.85 9.72 4.39
C ASP A 279 -8.61 10.59 4.17
N ASN A 280 -7.83 10.24 3.14
CA ASN A 280 -6.60 10.91 2.77
C ASN A 280 -6.63 11.36 1.30
N ASP A 281 -6.73 12.67 1.06
CA ASP A 281 -6.77 13.23 -0.30
C ASP A 281 -5.52 12.85 -1.13
N VAL A 282 -4.34 12.72 -0.50
CA VAL A 282 -3.09 12.33 -1.17
C VAL A 282 -3.15 10.86 -1.59
N ILE A 283 -3.57 9.96 -0.69
CA ILE A 283 -3.70 8.53 -1.00
C ILE A 283 -4.77 8.31 -2.08
N VAL A 284 -5.94 8.94 -1.94
CA VAL A 284 -7.02 8.81 -2.93
C VAL A 284 -6.59 9.27 -4.30
N LYS A 285 -5.90 10.41 -4.39
CA LYS A 285 -5.35 10.89 -5.65
C LYS A 285 -4.30 9.92 -6.20
N SER A 286 -3.44 9.38 -5.35
CA SER A 286 -2.41 8.42 -5.77
C SER A 286 -3.01 7.12 -6.31
N LEU A 287 -4.02 6.58 -5.63
CA LEU A 287 -4.74 5.37 -6.06
C LEU A 287 -5.53 5.59 -7.34
N ALA A 288 -6.24 6.73 -7.45
CA ALA A 288 -6.96 7.06 -8.68
C ALA A 288 -6.01 7.20 -9.88
N ASN A 289 -4.83 7.81 -9.69
CA ASN A 289 -3.80 7.90 -10.72
C ASN A 289 -3.24 6.52 -11.10
N MET A 290 -3.02 5.65 -10.11
CA MET A 290 -2.61 4.28 -10.34
C MET A 290 -3.64 3.50 -11.17
N ILE A 291 -4.92 3.55 -10.79
CA ILE A 291 -6.02 2.89 -11.51
C ILE A 291 -6.06 3.36 -12.97
N LYS A 292 -6.06 4.67 -13.21
CA LYS A 292 -6.02 5.23 -14.57
C LYS A 292 -4.81 4.77 -15.38
N LYS A 293 -3.66 4.60 -14.71
CA LYS A 293 -2.45 4.10 -15.34
C LYS A 293 -2.61 2.65 -15.77
N LEU A 294 -3.15 1.80 -14.90
CA LEU A 294 -3.42 0.39 -15.20
C LEU A 294 -4.47 0.23 -16.32
N GLU A 295 -5.53 1.05 -16.33
CA GLU A 295 -6.53 1.10 -17.40
C GLU A 295 -5.89 1.45 -18.75
N ARG A 296 -5.05 2.49 -18.80
CA ARG A 296 -4.34 2.91 -20.02
C ARG A 296 -3.37 1.85 -20.55
N LEU A 297 -2.82 1.02 -19.67
CA LEU A 297 -1.95 -0.09 -20.04
C LEU A 297 -2.74 -1.35 -20.43
N GLY A 298 -4.08 -1.33 -20.36
CA GLY A 298 -4.93 -2.50 -20.63
C GLY A 298 -4.78 -3.61 -19.59
N LEU A 299 -4.27 -3.29 -18.39
CA LEU A 299 -4.04 -4.26 -17.32
C LEU A 299 -5.21 -4.39 -16.36
N LEU A 300 -6.12 -3.43 -16.41
CA LEU A 300 -7.32 -3.38 -15.60
C LEU A 300 -8.52 -3.19 -16.52
N GLU A 301 -9.43 -4.15 -16.49
CA GLU A 301 -10.74 -4.02 -17.10
C GLU A 301 -11.79 -3.96 -15.99
N VAL A 302 -12.43 -2.80 -15.87
CA VAL A 302 -13.51 -2.60 -14.91
C VAL A 302 -14.82 -2.98 -15.58
N MET A 303 -15.40 -4.10 -15.16
CA MET A 303 -16.65 -4.60 -15.74
C MET A 303 -17.83 -4.04 -14.96
N ALA A 304 -18.74 -3.36 -15.67
CA ALA A 304 -20.01 -2.93 -15.08
C ALA A 304 -20.84 -4.17 -14.66
N PRO A 305 -21.65 -4.08 -13.58
CA PRO A 305 -22.49 -5.19 -13.15
C PRO A 305 -23.41 -5.63 -14.29
N ALA A 306 -23.59 -6.94 -14.46
CA ALA A 306 -24.25 -7.57 -15.60
C ALA A 306 -25.72 -7.14 -15.84
N GLY A 307 -26.30 -6.29 -14.99
CA GLY A 307 -27.63 -5.70 -15.16
C GLY A 307 -27.69 -4.29 -15.78
N CYS A 308 -26.56 -3.58 -15.95
CA CYS A 308 -26.59 -2.21 -16.49
C CYS A 308 -26.55 -2.15 -18.03
N ALA A 309 -26.05 -3.20 -18.70
CA ALA A 309 -25.96 -3.24 -20.17
C ALA A 309 -27.33 -3.23 -20.88
N GLU A 310 -28.40 -3.70 -20.23
CA GLU A 310 -29.74 -3.72 -20.81
C GLU A 310 -30.49 -2.38 -20.74
N ILE A 311 -30.07 -1.44 -19.88
CA ILE A 311 -30.75 -0.15 -19.75
C ILE A 311 -30.23 0.86 -20.79
N SER A 312 -28.95 0.78 -21.16
CA SER A 312 -28.34 1.65 -22.18
C SER A 312 -28.97 1.44 -23.58
N THR A 313 -29.31 0.20 -23.94
CA THR A 313 -29.96 -0.10 -25.22
C THR A 313 -31.46 0.26 -25.27
N ARG A 314 -32.12 0.48 -24.12
CA ARG A 314 -33.52 0.94 -24.08
C ARG A 314 -33.68 2.46 -24.13
N CYS A 315 -32.68 3.24 -23.73
CA CYS A 315 -32.75 4.70 -23.85
C CYS A 315 -32.51 5.21 -25.29
N SER A 316 -31.83 4.42 -26.14
CA SER A 316 -31.62 4.78 -27.57
C SER A 316 -32.83 4.48 -28.47
N LYS A 317 -33.89 3.81 -27.99
CA LYS A 317 -35.06 3.43 -28.80
C LYS A 317 -36.35 4.20 -28.47
N ARG A 318 -36.28 5.27 -27.67
CA ARG A 318 -37.43 6.15 -27.36
C ARG A 318 -37.34 7.56 -27.93
N SER A 319 -36.42 7.80 -28.85
CA SER A 319 -36.35 9.04 -29.63
C SER A 319 -36.37 8.73 -31.13
N LEU A 320 -37.49 8.20 -31.61
CA LEU A 320 -38.00 8.35 -32.96
C LEU A 320 -39.54 8.30 -32.89
#